data_AF-A0A356DXJ0-F1
#
_entry.id   AF-A0A356DXJ0-F1
#
_cell.length_a   1.000
_cell.length_b   1.000
_cell.length_c   1.000
_cell.angle_alpha   90.00
_cell.angle_beta   90.00
_cell.angle_gamma   90.00
#
_symmetry.space_group_name_H-M   'P 1'
#
loop_
_entity.id
_entity.type
_entity.pdbx_description
1 polymer ?
#
loop_
_entity_poly.entity_id
_entity_poly.type
_entity_poly.pdbx_seq_one_letter_code
_entity_poly.pdbx_strand_id
1 'polypeptide(L)'
;MSRKNKNTKPKGKEEVNMDDLSKPWIQKRTGFLVITIMSIGIMILVAVQIIMGSGDWGRGLLWGFLFGGSIWLVFFGMNWFHSLFHPKTNPTDNSKDQK
;
A
#
# COMPACT_ATOMS: atom_id res chain seq x y z
N MET A 1 -27.07 51.12 -14.63
CA MET A 1 -26.92 49.65 -14.73
C MET A 1 -25.67 49.34 -15.53
N SER A 2 -24.62 48.81 -14.88
CA SER A 2 -23.31 48.55 -15.50
C SER A 2 -23.18 47.07 -15.90
N ARG A 3 -23.06 46.80 -17.20
CA ARG A 3 -22.78 45.47 -17.75
C ARG A 3 -21.27 45.23 -17.74
N LYS A 4 -20.77 44.29 -16.94
CA LYS A 4 -19.39 43.76 -17.05
C LYS A 4 -19.42 42.35 -17.64
N ASN A 5 -18.99 42.26 -18.90
CA ASN A 5 -18.50 41.05 -19.54
C ASN A 5 -16.97 41.02 -19.37
N LYS A 6 -16.39 39.93 -18.83
CA LYS A 6 -15.11 39.39 -19.31
C LYS A 6 -14.72 38.06 -18.65
N ASN A 7 -14.39 37.11 -19.53
CA ASN A 7 -13.38 36.06 -19.42
C ASN A 7 -13.74 34.75 -18.72
N THR A 8 -14.47 33.92 -19.47
CA THR A 8 -14.24 32.48 -19.54
C THR A 8 -12.75 32.23 -19.83
N LYS A 9 -12.01 31.65 -18.88
CA LYS A 9 -10.70 31.05 -19.14
C LYS A 9 -10.91 29.58 -19.55
N PRO A 10 -10.55 29.18 -20.79
CA PRO A 10 -10.34 27.78 -21.08
C PRO A 10 -8.94 27.40 -20.59
N LYS A 11 -8.84 26.77 -19.41
CA LYS A 11 -7.71 25.87 -19.11
C LYS A 11 -8.18 24.51 -19.63
N GLY A 12 -7.81 24.08 -20.82
CA GLY A 12 -6.43 23.90 -21.25
C GLY A 12 -5.99 22.54 -20.71
N LYS A 13 -6.29 21.48 -21.47
CA LYS A 13 -5.56 20.20 -21.55
C LYS A 13 -4.82 19.84 -20.26
N GLU A 14 -5.44 18.97 -19.45
CA GLU A 14 -4.78 18.19 -18.40
C GLU A 14 -3.59 17.46 -19.02
N GLU A 15 -2.45 18.15 -19.00
CA GLU A 15 -1.14 17.57 -19.12
C GLU A 15 -1.04 16.49 -18.04
N VAL A 16 -1.18 15.23 -18.47
CA VAL A 16 -1.04 14.04 -17.63
C VAL A 16 0.32 14.16 -16.95
N ASN A 17 0.28 14.61 -15.71
CA ASN A 17 1.44 15.01 -14.95
C ASN A 17 2.15 13.71 -14.55
N MET A 18 3.17 13.33 -15.31
CA MET A 18 3.92 12.08 -15.11
C MET A 18 4.56 12.03 -13.71
N ASP A 19 4.80 13.18 -13.10
CA ASP A 19 5.26 13.30 -11.72
C ASP A 19 4.17 12.90 -10.71
N ASP A 20 2.89 13.08 -11.04
CA ASP A 20 1.77 12.65 -10.20
C ASP A 20 1.52 11.13 -10.30
N LEU A 21 1.87 10.51 -11.43
CA LEU A 21 1.92 9.04 -11.60
C LEU A 21 3.07 8.39 -10.83
N SER A 22 4.16 9.12 -10.58
CA SER A 22 5.30 8.62 -9.79
C SER A 22 5.02 8.63 -8.28
N LYS A 23 3.99 9.36 -7.84
CA LYS A 23 3.57 9.31 -6.44
C LYS A 23 2.92 7.96 -6.14
N PRO A 24 3.26 7.34 -5.00
CA PRO A 24 2.61 6.10 -4.60
C PRO A 24 1.11 6.36 -4.44
N TRP A 25 0.28 5.67 -5.25
CA TRP A 25 -1.18 5.79 -5.27
C TRP A 25 -1.84 5.57 -3.90
N ILE A 26 -1.13 4.88 -3.01
CA ILE A 26 -1.51 4.62 -1.63
C ILE A 26 -0.34 4.98 -0.72
N GLN A 27 -0.66 5.80 0.28
CA GLN A 27 0.26 6.13 1.35
C GLN A 27 0.64 4.83 2.08
N LYS A 28 1.95 4.61 2.31
CA LYS A 28 2.47 3.40 2.98
C LYS A 28 1.75 3.08 4.30
N ARG A 29 1.39 4.13 5.07
CA ARG A 29 0.63 4.02 6.33
C ARG A 29 -0.76 3.43 6.12
N THR A 30 -1.47 3.87 5.08
CA THR A 30 -2.80 3.36 4.72
C THR A 30 -2.72 1.92 4.24
N GLY A 31 -1.75 1.59 3.38
CA GLY A 31 -1.53 0.22 2.94
C GLY A 31 -1.28 -0.75 4.10
N PHE A 32 -0.46 -0.33 5.07
CA PHE A 32 -0.17 -1.11 6.27
C PHE A 32 -1.42 -1.31 7.17
N LEU A 33 -2.24 -0.27 7.32
CA LEU A 33 -3.49 -0.36 8.07
C LEU A 33 -4.47 -1.34 7.42
N VAL A 34 -4.66 -1.22 6.09
CA VAL A 34 -5.58 -2.08 5.33
C VAL A 34 -5.15 -3.54 5.41
N ILE A 35 -3.87 -3.85 5.20
CA ILE A 35 -3.41 -5.25 5.25
C ILE A 35 -3.52 -5.84 6.66
N THR A 36 -3.32 -5.03 7.70
CA THR A 36 -3.47 -5.48 9.08
C THR A 36 -4.93 -5.85 9.37
N ILE A 37 -5.87 -4.96 9.04
CA ILE A 37 -7.31 -5.21 9.23
C ILE A 37 -7.76 -6.41 8.38
N MET A 38 -7.34 -6.49 7.13
CA MET A 38 -7.67 -7.59 6.23
C MET A 38 -7.12 -8.93 6.75
N SER A 39 -5.88 -8.94 7.22
CA SER A 39 -5.23 -10.12 7.77
C SER A 39 -5.96 -10.65 9.00
N ILE A 40 -6.36 -9.76 9.93
CA ILE A 40 -7.12 -10.14 11.12
C ILE A 40 -8.52 -10.62 10.72
N GLY A 41 -9.17 -9.93 9.79
CA GLY A 41 -10.47 -10.33 9.27
C GLY A 41 -10.45 -11.75 8.69
N ILE A 42 -9.48 -12.05 7.83
CA ILE A 42 -9.30 -13.39 7.25
C ILE A 42 -8.99 -14.42 8.33
N MET A 43 -8.10 -14.12 9.28
CA MET A 43 -7.76 -15.01 10.38
C MET A 43 -9.00 -15.43 11.18
N ILE A 44 -9.86 -14.46 11.54
CA ILE A 44 -11.10 -14.72 12.27
C ILE A 44 -12.09 -15.50 11.40
N LEU A 45 -12.27 -15.11 10.14
CA LEU A 45 -13.21 -15.75 9.23
C LEU A 45 -12.86 -17.24 9.03
N VAL A 46 -11.58 -17.55 8.79
CA VAL A 46 -11.08 -18.93 8.67
C VAL A 46 -11.28 -19.71 9.96
N ALA A 47 -10.95 -19.12 11.11
CA ALA A 47 -11.13 -19.78 12.41
C ALA A 47 -12.61 -20.13 12.66
N VAL A 48 -13.54 -19.19 12.41
CA VAL A 48 -14.99 -19.42 12.57
C VAL A 48 -15.49 -20.52 11.63
N GLN A 49 -15.08 -20.51 10.35
CA GLN A 49 -15.48 -21.53 9.38
C GLN A 49 -15.08 -22.94 9.84
N ILE A 50 -13.86 -23.10 10.33
CA ILE A 50 -13.36 -24.42 10.77
C ILE A 50 -14.02 -24.85 12.07
N ILE A 51 -14.20 -23.94 13.03
CA ILE A 51 -14.84 -24.25 14.32
C ILE A 51 -16.29 -24.68 14.11
N MET A 52 -17.06 -23.95 13.31
CA MET A 52 -18.45 -24.32 13.01
C MET A 52 -18.55 -25.59 12.15
N GLY A 53 -17.62 -25.80 11.21
CA GLY A 53 -17.66 -26.93 10.30
C GLY A 53 -17.16 -28.26 10.88
N SER A 54 -16.21 -28.22 11.83
CA SER A 54 -15.51 -29.43 12.31
C SER A 54 -15.46 -29.58 13.83
N GLY A 55 -15.86 -28.56 14.61
CA GLY A 55 -15.83 -28.60 16.08
C GLY A 55 -14.42 -28.53 16.68
N ASP A 56 -13.37 -28.57 15.86
CA ASP A 56 -11.98 -28.54 16.29
C ASP A 56 -11.47 -27.10 16.49
N TRP A 57 -11.58 -26.62 17.72
CA TRP A 57 -11.07 -25.31 18.15
C TRP A 57 -9.55 -25.17 17.94
N GLY A 58 -8.80 -26.25 18.17
CA GLY A 58 -7.35 -26.27 17.95
C GLY A 58 -6.96 -26.11 16.48
N ARG A 59 -7.67 -26.79 15.57
CA ARG A 59 -7.40 -26.67 14.14
C ARG A 59 -7.84 -25.31 13.59
N GLY A 60 -8.97 -24.79 14.05
CA GLY A 60 -9.45 -23.47 13.63
C GLY A 60 -8.46 -22.36 13.97
N LEU A 61 -7.91 -22.37 15.19
CA LEU A 61 -6.92 -21.37 15.61
C LEU A 61 -5.58 -21.57 14.89
N LEU A 62 -5.12 -22.82 14.74
CA LEU A 62 -3.88 -23.13 14.04
C LEU A 62 -3.93 -22.66 12.57
N TRP A 63 -5.02 -22.98 11.86
CA TRP A 63 -5.20 -22.56 10.47
C TRP A 63 -5.44 -21.06 10.34
N GLY A 64 -6.19 -20.45 11.26
CA GLY A 64 -6.34 -19.00 11.31
C GLY A 64 -4.98 -18.29 11.46
N PHE A 65 -4.14 -18.78 12.37
CA PHE A 65 -2.79 -18.25 12.55
C PHE A 65 -1.88 -18.51 11.34
N LEU A 66 -1.97 -19.69 10.74
CA LEU A 66 -1.20 -20.04 9.54
C LEU A 66 -1.55 -19.13 8.36
N PHE A 67 -2.84 -18.89 8.12
CA PHE A 67 -3.32 -18.02 7.05
C PHE A 67 -3.08 -16.53 7.34
N GLY A 68 -3.32 -16.06 8.57
CA GLY A 68 -3.02 -14.67 8.91
C GLY A 68 -1.51 -14.38 8.93
N GLY A 69 -0.71 -15.34 9.41
CA GLY A 69 0.74 -15.26 9.41
C GLY A 69 1.35 -15.31 8.01
N SER A 70 0.76 -16.06 7.07
CA SER A 70 1.27 -16.12 5.69
C SER A 70 1.14 -14.77 4.96
N ILE A 71 0.07 -14.01 5.23
CA ILE A 71 -0.12 -12.66 4.68
C ILE A 71 1.01 -11.74 5.14
N TRP A 72 1.37 -11.81 6.42
CA TRP A 72 2.51 -11.08 6.98
C TRP A 72 3.84 -11.51 6.38
N LEU A 73 4.03 -12.81 6.15
CA LEU A 73 5.23 -13.36 5.53
C LEU A 73 5.39 -12.83 4.09
N VAL A 74 4.32 -12.80 3.30
CA VAL A 74 4.34 -12.23 1.94
C VAL A 74 4.59 -10.72 1.98
N PHE A 75 3.91 -9.99 2.86
CA PHE A 75 4.08 -8.54 3.00
C PHE A 75 5.51 -8.17 3.39
N PHE A 76 6.04 -8.82 4.42
CA PHE A 76 7.41 -8.60 4.87
C PHE A 76 8.43 -9.12 3.86
N GLY A 77 8.16 -10.26 3.22
CA GLY A 77 8.97 -10.82 2.15
C GLY A 77 9.13 -9.86 0.98
N MET A 78 8.05 -9.20 0.57
CA MET A 78 8.10 -8.21 -0.51
C MET A 78 8.89 -6.95 -0.10
N ASN A 79 8.73 -6.48 1.14
CA ASN A 79 9.51 -5.35 1.67
C ASN A 79 11.01 -5.70 1.83
N TRP A 80 11.31 -6.91 2.30
CA TRP A 80 12.66 -7.43 2.45
C TRP A 80 13.34 -7.64 1.10
N PHE A 81 12.63 -8.24 0.15
CA PHE A 81 13.08 -8.40 -1.23
C PHE A 81 13.38 -7.03 -1.85
N HIS A 82 12.47 -6.07 -1.74
CA HIS A 82 12.72 -4.71 -2.21
C HIS A 82 13.96 -4.06 -1.56
N SER A 83 14.26 -4.36 -0.29
CA SER A 83 15.46 -3.87 0.40
C SER A 83 16.76 -4.53 -0.08
N LEU A 84 16.71 -5.78 -0.55
CA LEU A 84 17.89 -6.50 -1.06
C LEU A 84 18.24 -6.10 -2.49
N PHE A 85 17.23 -5.78 -3.31
CA PHE A 85 17.43 -5.46 -4.73
C PHE A 85 17.53 -3.97 -5.05
N HIS A 86 17.34 -3.08 -4.07
CA HIS A 86 17.69 -1.66 -4.19
C HIS A 86 18.96 -1.37 -3.37
N PRO A 87 20.17 -1.55 -3.94
CA PRO A 87 21.38 -1.05 -3.32
C PRO A 87 21.23 0.46 -3.12
N LYS A 88 21.51 0.94 -1.91
CA LYS A 88 21.44 2.37 -1.57
C LYS A 88 22.16 3.20 -2.64
N THR A 89 21.41 3.96 -3.44
CA THR A 89 21.98 5.09 -4.16
C THR A 89 22.27 6.16 -3.10
N ASN A 90 23.52 6.25 -2.65
CA ASN A 90 23.99 7.33 -1.78
C ASN A 90 23.73 8.67 -2.51
N PRO A 91 22.93 9.59 -1.95
CA PRO A 91 22.74 10.92 -2.51
C PRO A 91 23.94 11.83 -2.21
N THR A 92 25.16 11.33 -2.42
CA THR A 92 26.43 12.03 -2.15
C THR A 92 27.26 12.13 -3.43
N ASP A 93 26.61 12.46 -4.54
CA ASP A 93 27.30 12.73 -5.82
C ASP A 93 26.88 14.05 -6.49
N ASN A 94 26.28 14.98 -5.73
CA ASN A 94 25.92 16.32 -6.22
C ASN A 94 26.67 17.43 -5.45
N SER A 95 27.98 17.25 -5.23
CA SER A 95 28.80 18.27 -4.56
C SER A 95 30.09 18.62 -5.33
N LYS A 96 30.20 18.28 -6.62
CA LYS A 96 31.43 18.56 -7.39
C LYS A 96 31.30 19.37 -8.69
N ASP A 97 30.11 19.78 -9.12
CA ASP A 97 29.95 20.52 -10.39
C ASP A 97 29.37 21.93 -10.25
N GLN A 98 29.73 22.65 -9.17
CA GLN A 98 29.51 24.09 -9.07
C GLN A 98 30.76 24.75 -8.45
N LYS A 99 31.83 24.90 -9.25
CA LYS A 99 32.89 25.86 -8.99
C LYS A 99 33.17 26.65 -10.27
#